data_AF-W7DEN1-F1
#
_entry.id   AF-W7DEN1-F1
#
_cell.length_a   1.000
_cell.length_b   1.000
_cell.length_c   1.000
_cell.angle_alpha   90.00
_cell.angle_beta   90.00
_cell.angle_gamma   90.00
#
_symmetry.space_group_name_H-M   'P 1'
#
loop_
_entity.id
_entity.type
_entity.pdbx_description
1 polymer ?
#
loop_
_entity_poly.entity_id
_entity_poly.type
_entity_poly.pdbx_seq_one_letter_code
_entity_poly.pdbx_strand_id
1 'polypeptide(L)'
;MKYGLWAVGMNIFLMIDTQTIIWTGVILMISHGFMAFQAMVYAPFYRFRIGHFMIAAVWVLHNDVIDYLFGQMPIYMGLERFLPYIGYATFWLTIFVLTYVYQKSLKENHFKLELFQD
;
A
#
# COMPACT_ATOMS: atom_id res chain seq x y z
N MET A 1 -0.40 -4.69 0.80
CA MET A 1 0.01 -3.62 1.74
C MET A 1 -0.35 -2.23 1.23
N LYS A 2 0.30 -1.71 0.16
CA LYS A 2 0.03 -0.36 -0.41
C LYS A 2 -1.45 -0.05 -0.60
N TYR A 3 -2.15 -0.82 -1.43
CA TYR A 3 -3.57 -0.58 -1.74
C TYR A 3 -4.49 -0.68 -0.52
N GLY A 4 -4.15 -1.54 0.45
CA GLY A 4 -4.91 -1.65 1.70
C GLY A 4 -4.77 -0.38 2.55
N LEU A 5 -3.54 0.10 2.75
CA LEU A 5 -3.27 1.35 3.46
C LEU A 5 -3.86 2.57 2.73
N TRP A 6 -3.74 2.60 1.41
CA TRP A 6 -4.29 3.66 0.57
C TRP A 6 -5.82 3.72 0.68
N ALA A 7 -6.52 2.58 0.56
CA ALA A 7 -7.98 2.54 0.68
C ALA A 7 -8.45 3.02 2.07
N VAL A 8 -7.72 2.66 3.14
CA VAL A 8 -8.00 3.16 4.48
C VAL A 8 -7.85 4.68 4.55
N GLY A 9 -6.72 5.21 4.07
CA GLY A 9 -6.47 6.66 4.07
C GLY A 9 -7.48 7.44 3.24
N MET A 10 -7.84 6.96 2.05
CA MET A 10 -8.77 7.64 1.14
C MET A 10 -10.20 7.70 1.69
N ASN A 11 -10.68 6.62 2.30
CA ASN A 11 -12.02 6.61 2.89
C ASN A 11 -12.11 7.49 4.15
N ILE A 12 -11.06 7.51 4.97
CA ILE A 12 -10.96 8.46 6.09
C ILE A 12 -10.98 9.90 5.55
N PHE A 13 -10.17 10.19 4.54
CA PHE A 13 -10.09 11.53 3.97
C PHE A 13 -11.43 11.97 3.37
N LEU A 14 -12.11 11.09 2.62
CA LEU A 14 -13.43 11.36 2.08
C LEU A 14 -14.44 11.70 3.19
N MET A 15 -14.52 10.87 4.24
CA MET A 15 -15.48 11.08 5.34
C MET A 15 -15.21 12.37 6.12
N ILE A 16 -13.94 12.75 6.27
CA ILE A 16 -13.54 14.04 6.84
C ILE A 16 -13.98 15.19 5.93
N ASP A 17 -13.73 15.09 4.62
CA ASP A 17 -14.08 16.15 3.66
C ASP A 17 -15.60 16.35 3.55
N THR A 18 -16.37 15.25 3.52
CA THR A 18 -17.84 15.28 3.39
C THR A 18 -18.55 15.44 4.73
N GLN A 19 -17.83 15.48 5.86
CA GLN A 19 -18.38 15.55 7.22
C GLN A 19 -19.48 14.50 7.48
N THR A 20 -19.35 13.32 6.86
CA THR A 20 -20.39 12.29 6.82
C THR A 20 -19.75 10.91 6.94
N ILE A 21 -20.35 10.04 7.75
CA ILE A 21 -19.93 8.65 7.85
C ILE A 21 -20.54 7.86 6.70
N ILE A 22 -19.69 7.25 5.87
CA ILE A 22 -20.09 6.43 4.74
C ILE A 22 -19.88 4.97 5.11
N TRP A 23 -20.95 4.26 5.45
CA TRP A 23 -20.89 2.88 5.96
C TRP A 23 -20.21 1.90 5.01
N THR A 24 -20.43 2.04 3.69
CA THR A 24 -19.73 1.24 2.68
C THR A 24 -18.21 1.49 2.73
N GLY A 25 -17.80 2.74 2.91
CA GLY A 25 -16.40 3.12 3.11
C GLY A 25 -15.82 2.52 4.39
N VAL A 26 -16.57 2.50 5.49
CA VAL A 26 -16.12 1.89 6.76
C VAL A 26 -15.86 0.39 6.60
N ILE A 27 -16.76 -0.35 5.96
CA ILE A 27 -16.59 -1.79 5.71
C ILE A 27 -15.39 -2.04 4.78
N LEU A 28 -15.23 -1.20 3.76
CA LEU A 28 -14.09 -1.26 2.85
C LEU A 28 -12.77 -1.02 3.59
N MET A 29 -12.71 -0.02 4.47
CA MET A 29 -11.55 0.27 5.32
C MET A 29 -11.18 -0.92 6.20
N ILE A 30 -12.16 -1.55 6.84
CA ILE A 30 -11.91 -2.68 7.74
C ILE A 30 -11.28 -3.84 6.96
N SER A 31 -11.90 -4.26 5.86
CA SER A 31 -11.39 -5.37 5.03
C SER A 31 -10.00 -5.08 4.44
N HIS A 32 -9.77 -3.87 3.94
CA HIS A 32 -8.49 -3.44 3.38
C HIS A 32 -7.41 -3.24 4.45
N GLY A 33 -7.80 -2.78 5.64
CA GLY A 33 -6.96 -2.68 6.82
C GLY A 33 -6.46 -4.05 7.24
N PHE A 34 -7.35 -5.05 7.32
CA PHE A 34 -6.94 -6.43 7.59
C PHE A 34 -6.01 -6.99 6.51
N MET A 35 -6.26 -6.73 5.22
CA MET A 35 -5.36 -7.11 4.14
C MET A 35 -3.97 -6.47 4.28
N ALA A 36 -3.90 -5.19 4.64
CA ALA A 36 -2.64 -4.49 4.86
C ALA A 36 -1.89 -5.05 6.08
N PHE A 37 -2.61 -5.29 7.18
CA PHE A 37 -2.08 -5.88 8.40
C PHE A 37 -1.54 -7.29 8.15
N GLN A 38 -2.28 -8.13 7.45
CA GLN A 38 -1.84 -9.46 7.05
C GLN A 38 -0.55 -9.36 6.23
N ALA A 39 -0.52 -8.53 5.18
CA ALA A 39 0.68 -8.36 4.37
C ALA A 39 1.91 -7.90 5.19
N MET A 40 1.69 -7.06 6.21
CA MET A 40 2.74 -6.61 7.12
C MET A 40 3.28 -7.76 7.98
N VAL A 41 2.39 -8.52 8.63
CA VAL A 41 2.76 -9.66 9.48
C VAL A 41 3.44 -10.76 8.69
N TYR A 42 2.97 -11.06 7.47
CA TYR A 42 3.52 -12.12 6.65
C TYR A 42 4.78 -11.73 5.85
N ALA A 43 5.12 -10.43 5.76
CA ALA A 43 6.29 -9.97 5.01
C ALA A 43 7.60 -10.70 5.37
N PRO A 44 7.95 -10.93 6.66
CA PRO A 44 9.19 -11.61 7.03
C PRO A 44 9.28 -13.07 6.60
N PHE A 45 8.15 -13.69 6.27
CA PHE A 45 8.08 -15.09 5.89
C PHE A 45 8.34 -15.30 4.38
N TYR A 46 8.25 -14.23 3.58
CA TYR A 46 8.55 -14.31 2.16
C TYR A 46 10.03 -14.16 1.87
N ARG A 47 10.55 -14.99 0.94
CA ARG A 47 11.93 -14.94 0.46
C ARG A 47 11.94 -14.46 -0.99
N PHE A 48 12.49 -13.28 -1.22
CA PHE A 48 12.62 -12.71 -2.56
C PHE A 48 14.09 -12.61 -2.95
N ARG A 49 14.41 -12.92 -4.21
CA ARG A 49 15.69 -12.49 -4.80
C ARG A 49 15.62 -11.00 -5.14
N ILE A 50 16.74 -10.30 -5.05
CA ILE A 50 16.82 -8.87 -5.35
C ILE A 50 16.26 -8.52 -6.74
N GLY A 51 16.47 -9.36 -7.75
CA GLY A 51 15.91 -9.14 -9.09
C GLY A 51 14.38 -9.06 -9.11
N HIS A 52 13.68 -9.95 -8.39
CA HIS A 52 12.22 -9.91 -8.30
C HIS A 52 11.73 -8.64 -7.58
N PHE A 53 12.44 -8.24 -6.53
CA PHE A 53 12.15 -7.00 -5.81
C PHE A 53 12.29 -5.77 -6.72
N MET A 54 13.36 -5.69 -7.51
CA MET A 54 13.58 -4.57 -8.43
C MET A 54 12.49 -4.47 -9.51
N ILE A 55 12.08 -5.60 -10.10
CA ILE A 55 10.97 -5.63 -11.07
C ILE A 55 9.67 -5.15 -10.41
N ALA A 56 9.36 -5.66 -9.22
CA ALA A 56 8.16 -5.23 -8.48
C ALA A 56 8.21 -3.75 -8.08
N ALA A 57 9.39 -3.23 -7.70
CA ALA A 57 9.57 -1.81 -7.36
C ALA A 57 9.30 -0.90 -8.56
N VAL A 58 9.88 -1.21 -9.72
CA VAL A 58 9.61 -0.48 -10.98
C VAL A 58 8.13 -0.57 -11.33
N TRP A 59 7.53 -1.75 -11.24
CA TRP A 59 6.11 -1.95 -11.54
C TRP A 59 5.20 -1.09 -10.66
N VAL A 60 5.40 -1.10 -9.34
CA VAL A 60 4.52 -0.37 -8.41
C VAL A 60 4.71 1.16 -8.53
N LEU A 61 5.94 1.63 -8.78
CA LEU A 61 6.20 3.04 -9.06
C LEU A 61 5.59 3.47 -10.40
N HIS A 62 5.66 2.62 -11.42
CA HIS A 62 4.99 2.89 -12.70
C HIS A 62 3.47 2.93 -12.53
N ASN A 63 2.89 2.09 -11.66
CA ASN A 63 1.46 2.20 -11.35
C ASN A 63 1.10 3.57 -10.75
N ASP A 64 1.94 4.17 -9.88
CA ASP A 64 1.68 5.53 -9.37
C ASP A 64 1.65 6.57 -10.49
N VAL A 65 2.52 6.42 -11.50
CA VAL A 65 2.52 7.28 -12.69
C VAL A 65 1.21 7.10 -13.45
N ILE A 66 0.78 5.87 -13.71
CA ILE A 66 -0.49 5.59 -14.42
C ILE A 66 -1.70 6.14 -13.64
N ASP A 67 -1.73 5.93 -12.34
CA ASP A 67 -2.83 6.37 -11.48
C ASP A 67 -3.01 7.90 -11.51
N TYR A 68 -1.92 8.66 -11.32
CA TYR A 68 -2.01 10.11 -11.08
C TYR A 68 -1.63 10.98 -12.27
N LEU A 69 -0.80 10.52 -13.21
CA LEU A 69 -0.52 11.27 -14.44
C LEU A 69 -1.52 10.93 -15.57
N PHE A 70 -2.10 9.72 -15.55
CA PHE A 70 -3.08 9.28 -16.55
C PHE A 70 -4.50 9.10 -15.97
N GLY A 71 -4.70 9.45 -14.70
CA GLY A 71 -6.02 9.52 -14.07
C GLY A 71 -6.73 8.18 -13.94
N GLN A 72 -5.99 7.07 -13.77
CA GLN A 72 -6.54 5.72 -13.68
C GLN A 72 -6.85 5.27 -12.24
N MET A 73 -6.69 6.15 -11.25
CA MET A 73 -7.07 5.85 -9.87
C MET A 73 -8.60 5.73 -9.68
N PRO A 74 -9.07 5.04 -8.64
CA PRO A 74 -10.49 5.06 -8.26
C PRO A 74 -11.00 6.49 -8.00
N ILE A 75 -12.17 6.81 -8.54
CA ILE A 75 -12.76 8.14 -8.42
C ILE A 75 -13.47 8.28 -7.07
N TYR A 76 -13.02 9.24 -6.27
CA TYR A 76 -13.69 9.68 -5.04
C TYR A 76 -14.27 11.07 -5.30
N MET A 77 -15.60 11.14 -5.51
CA MET A 77 -16.28 12.39 -5.85
C MET A 77 -15.92 13.51 -4.88
N GLY A 78 -15.47 14.64 -5.42
CA GLY A 78 -15.07 15.82 -4.65
C GLY A 78 -13.59 15.86 -4.24
N LEU A 79 -12.91 14.72 -4.12
CA LEU A 79 -11.47 14.68 -3.78
C LEU A 79 -10.54 14.94 -4.96
N GLU A 80 -11.08 15.03 -6.18
CA GLU A 80 -10.32 15.36 -7.40
C GLU A 80 -9.54 16.69 -7.27
N ARG A 81 -10.05 17.63 -6.47
CA ARG A 81 -9.36 18.91 -6.18
C ARG A 81 -8.04 18.74 -5.41
N PHE A 82 -7.82 17.57 -4.80
CA PHE A 82 -6.62 17.26 -4.03
C PHE A 82 -5.68 16.28 -4.75
N LEU A 83 -5.92 15.97 -6.03
CA LEU A 83 -5.14 14.96 -6.76
C LEU A 83 -3.62 15.11 -6.70
N PRO A 84 -3.04 16.31 -6.84
CA PRO A 84 -1.59 16.47 -6.70
C PRO A 84 -1.09 16.05 -5.31
N TYR A 85 -1.84 16.37 -4.26
CA TYR A 85 -1.48 16.02 -2.88
C TYR A 85 -1.66 14.53 -2.61
N ILE A 86 -2.75 13.93 -3.11
CA ILE A 86 -3.02 12.50 -2.98
C ILE A 86 -1.97 11.69 -3.74
N GLY A 87 -1.59 12.11 -4.95
CA GLY A 87 -0.53 11.48 -5.74
C GLY A 87 0.81 11.56 -5.04
N TYR A 88 1.18 12.72 -4.50
CA TYR A 88 2.41 12.89 -3.74
C TYR A 88 2.43 12.01 -2.46
N ALA A 89 1.33 11.96 -1.72
CA ALA A 89 1.21 11.08 -0.56
C ALA A 89 1.31 9.59 -0.95
N THR A 90 0.71 9.21 -2.09
CA THR A 90 0.73 7.83 -2.59
C THR A 90 2.12 7.40 -3.03
N PHE A 91 2.88 8.30 -3.68
CA PHE A 91 4.28 8.05 -4.01
C PHE A 91 5.09 7.72 -2.74
N TRP A 92 4.98 8.52 -1.69
CA TRP A 92 5.69 8.26 -0.43
C TRP A 92 5.21 6.99 0.27
N LEU A 93 3.91 6.67 0.19
CA LEU A 93 3.38 5.40 0.65
C LEU A 93 4.01 4.21 -0.10
N THR A 94 4.20 4.32 -1.42
CA THR A 94 4.90 3.31 -2.23
C THR A 94 6.35 3.14 -1.76
N ILE A 95 7.09 4.24 -1.57
CA ILE A 95 8.47 4.19 -1.06
C ILE A 95 8.54 3.54 0.33
N PHE A 96 7.59 3.88 1.21
CA PHE A 96 7.50 3.28 2.54
C PHE A 96 7.27 1.77 2.47
N VAL A 97 6.33 1.31 1.65
CA VAL A 97 6.03 -0.13 1.49
C VAL A 97 7.23 -0.89 0.89
N LEU A 98 7.90 -0.34 -0.12
CA LEU A 98 9.10 -0.96 -0.69
C LEU A 98 10.23 -1.05 0.34
N THR A 99 10.43 0.00 1.14
CA THR A 99 11.42 0.01 2.23
C THR A 99 11.09 -1.05 3.28
N TYR A 100 9.82 -1.16 3.66
CA TYR A 100 9.36 -2.16 4.63
C TYR A 100 9.63 -3.59 4.15
N VAL A 101 9.26 -3.90 2.89
CA VAL A 101 9.50 -5.22 2.28
C VAL A 101 11.00 -5.52 2.19
N TYR A 102 11.83 -4.55 1.79
CA TYR A 102 13.27 -4.73 1.75
C TYR A 102 13.85 -5.11 3.12
N GLN A 103 13.45 -4.38 4.17
CA GLN A 103 13.91 -4.63 5.54
C GLN A 103 13.50 -6.00 6.07
N LYS A 104 12.28 -6.46 5.74
CA LYS A 104 11.71 -7.68 6.31
C LYS A 104 11.99 -8.94 5.49
N SER A 105 12.18 -8.84 4.18
CA SER A 105 12.22 -10.00 3.29
C SER A 105 13.54 -10.14 2.51
N LEU A 106 14.40 -9.11 2.47
CA LEU A 106 15.66 -9.15 1.70
C LEU A 106 16.91 -8.90 2.55
N LYS A 107 16.84 -8.10 3.62
CA LYS A 107 18.00 -7.80 4.47
C LYS A 107 18.58 -9.10 5.07
N GLU A 108 19.90 -9.29 5.01
CA GLU A 108 20.56 -10.57 5.35
C GLU A 108 20.25 -11.10 6.77
N ASN A 109 20.05 -10.18 7.72
CA ASN A 109 19.71 -10.45 9.12
C ASN A 109 18.19 -10.39 9.42
N HIS A 110 17.32 -10.54 8.42
CA HIS A 110 15.89 -10.65 8.72
C HIS A 110 15.56 -12.01 9.34
N PHE A 111 14.47 -12.06 10.09
CA PHE A 111 14.02 -13.26 10.80
C PHE A 111 13.76 -14.42 9.82
N LYS A 112 14.52 -15.51 9.96
CA LYS A 112 14.34 -16.75 9.19
C LYS A 112 13.70 -17.79 10.10
N LEU A 113 12.47 -18.19 9.78
CA LEU A 113 11.82 -19.27 10.51
C LEU A 113 12.36 -20.61 9.98
N GLU A 114 13.15 -21.30 10.81
CA GLU A 114 13.57 -22.68 10.58
C GLU A 114 12.43 -23.60 11.02
N LEU A 115 11.58 -24.01 10.07
CA LEU A 115 10.41 -24.84 10.37
C LEU A 115 10.75 -26.32 10.61
N PHE A 116 11.95 -26.76 10.22
CA PHE A 116 12.46 -28.09 10.47
C PHE A 116 13.97 -28.00 10.72
N GLN A 117 14.40 -28.41 11.91
CA GLN A 117 15.78 -28.80 12.21
C GLN A 117 15.86 -30.31 11.91
N ASP A 118 16.62 -30.69 10.88
CA ASP A 118 16.99 -32.08 10.63
C ASP A 118 18.06 -32.54 11.63
#